data_AF-A0AAN9EYW5-F1
#
_entry.id   AF-A0AAN9EYW5-F1
#
_cell.length_a   1.000
_cell.length_b   1.000
_cell.length_c   1.000
_cell.angle_alpha   90.00
_cell.angle_beta   90.00
_cell.angle_gamma   90.00
#
_symmetry.space_group_name_H-M   'P 1'
#
loop_
_entity.id
_entity.type
_entity.pdbx_description
1 polymer ?
#
loop_
_entity_poly.entity_id
_entity_poly.type
_entity_poly.pdbx_seq_one_letter_code
_entity_poly.pdbx_strand_id
1 'polypeptide(L)'
;MGYLQFGRHGIRQIIRFRDASYDNVMINPLLYASQGLRYNRKLQVILTTDIDKLGKAGDTVKVAPGYFRNHLMPKLLAVPNIDKFAYLLAEQRKIYQPTEETKQDVTLVKESKEDIMKEYERAALRLDKAKLVLRRLIDVQKAKSRASKADPLELRSVVTKEVLVAEIARQLCVNIAPENLHLPSPLSAVGEYEVPLRLPRSIPLPEGKINWSLKVKIRSR
;
A
#
# COMPACT_ATOMS: atom_id res chain seq x y z
N MET A 1 -16.62 -21.92 75.89
CA MET A 1 -15.56 -21.67 74.88
C MET A 1 -16.20 -21.06 73.64
N GLY A 2 -16.43 -19.74 73.66
CA GLY A 2 -17.04 -19.02 72.55
C GLY A 2 -15.96 -18.43 71.66
N TYR A 3 -15.80 -18.96 70.45
CA TYR A 3 -14.81 -18.48 69.48
C TYR A 3 -15.33 -17.23 68.76
N LEU A 4 -14.52 -16.17 68.83
CA LEU A 4 -14.67 -14.86 68.19
C LEU A 4 -15.05 -14.98 66.68
N GLN A 5 -16.30 -14.71 66.33
CA GLN A 5 -16.76 -14.59 64.93
C GLN A 5 -16.59 -13.17 64.33
N PHE A 6 -16.05 -12.21 65.08
CA PHE A 6 -16.04 -10.79 64.67
C PHE A 6 -14.82 -10.31 63.87
N GLY A 7 -13.84 -11.19 63.56
CA GLY A 7 -12.59 -10.76 62.89
C GLY A 7 -12.69 -10.48 61.38
N ARG A 8 -13.74 -10.94 60.68
CA ARG A 8 -13.81 -10.87 59.20
C ARG A 8 -14.40 -9.57 58.63
N HIS A 9 -15.21 -8.86 59.41
CA HIS A 9 -15.92 -7.67 58.92
C HIS A 9 -15.11 -6.37 59.12
N GLY A 10 -14.41 -6.23 60.26
CA GLY A 10 -13.59 -5.05 60.56
C GLY A 10 -12.42 -4.85 59.58
N ILE A 11 -11.76 -5.93 59.18
CA ILE A 11 -10.62 -5.87 58.23
C ILE A 11 -11.09 -5.51 56.81
N ARG A 12 -12.30 -5.93 56.41
CA ARG A 12 -12.91 -5.54 55.13
C ARG A 12 -13.22 -4.04 55.05
N GLN A 13 -13.57 -3.40 56.16
CA GLN A 13 -13.78 -1.96 56.20
C GLN A 13 -12.45 -1.18 56.13
N ILE A 14 -11.37 -1.68 56.74
CA ILE A 14 -10.03 -1.06 56.65
C ILE A 14 -9.51 -1.05 55.21
N ILE A 15 -9.82 -2.07 54.41
CA ILE A 15 -9.37 -2.18 53.01
C ILE A 15 -10.27 -1.35 52.06
N ARG A 16 -11.56 -1.16 52.38
CA ARG A 16 -12.51 -0.37 51.57
C ARG A 16 -12.17 1.12 51.49
N PHE A 17 -11.34 1.65 52.40
CA PHE A 17 -10.96 3.06 52.44
C PHE A 17 -9.64 3.40 51.72
N ARG A 18 -9.04 2.47 50.96
CA ARG A 18 -7.84 2.76 50.14
C ARG A 18 -8.18 2.78 48.66
N ASP A 19 -9.06 3.70 48.29
CA ASP A 19 -9.06 4.23 46.94
C ASP A 19 -7.90 5.22 46.78
N ALA A 20 -7.37 5.24 45.57
CA ALA A 20 -6.32 6.14 45.06
C ALA A 20 -4.88 5.87 45.54
N SER A 21 -4.06 5.48 44.57
CA SER A 21 -2.62 5.77 44.50
C SER A 21 -1.73 5.11 45.56
N TYR A 22 -1.34 3.86 45.34
CA TYR A 22 -0.17 3.27 46.01
C TYR A 22 0.62 2.38 45.05
N ASP A 23 1.44 3.02 44.23
CA ASP A 23 2.68 2.42 43.73
C ASP A 23 3.66 2.37 44.92
N ASN A 24 4.28 1.22 45.17
CA ASN A 24 5.35 0.97 46.18
C ASN A 24 4.99 0.67 47.66
N VAL A 25 3.88 -0.02 47.96
CA VAL A 25 3.79 -0.74 49.26
C VAL A 25 4.19 -2.20 49.06
N MET A 26 5.29 -2.61 49.70
CA MET A 26 5.67 -4.01 49.89
C MET A 26 4.58 -4.72 50.71
N ILE A 27 3.60 -5.28 50.01
CA ILE A 27 2.53 -6.07 50.62
C ILE A 27 3.09 -7.48 50.85
N ASN A 28 3.22 -7.87 52.11
CA ASN A 28 3.77 -9.15 52.52
C ASN A 28 2.87 -10.30 52.01
N PRO A 29 3.33 -11.14 51.06
CA PRO A 29 2.50 -12.14 50.38
C PRO A 29 1.93 -13.20 51.34
N LEU A 30 2.57 -13.42 52.49
CA LEU A 30 2.16 -14.39 53.50
C LEU A 30 0.84 -14.04 54.19
N LEU A 31 0.53 -12.75 54.34
CA LEU A 31 -0.71 -12.28 54.99
C LEU A 31 -1.97 -12.61 54.16
N TYR A 32 -1.79 -12.91 52.88
CA TYR A 32 -2.88 -13.10 51.94
C TYR A 32 -3.02 -14.56 51.51
N ALA A 33 -1.90 -15.30 51.43
CA ALA A 33 -1.90 -16.75 51.24
C ALA A 33 -2.71 -17.48 52.34
N SER A 34 -2.67 -16.98 53.58
CA SER A 34 -3.45 -17.52 54.71
C SER A 34 -4.95 -17.17 54.66
N GLN A 35 -5.38 -16.20 53.85
CA GLN A 35 -6.75 -15.70 53.81
C GLN A 35 -7.57 -16.23 52.63
N GLY A 36 -6.98 -16.98 51.69
CA GLY A 36 -7.66 -17.54 50.52
C GLY A 36 -8.25 -16.48 49.56
N LEU A 37 -8.00 -15.20 49.81
CA LEU A 37 -8.38 -14.12 48.92
C LEU A 37 -7.49 -14.21 47.67
N ARG A 38 -8.04 -13.93 46.49
CA ARG A 38 -7.30 -13.84 45.22
C ARG A 38 -7.08 -12.38 44.88
N TYR A 39 -5.83 -11.97 44.76
CA TYR A 39 -5.53 -10.56 44.58
C TYR A 39 -5.69 -10.24 43.10
N ASN A 40 -6.75 -9.50 42.77
CA ASN A 40 -6.97 -8.94 41.43
C ASN A 40 -6.04 -7.74 41.21
N ARG A 41 -4.72 -7.97 41.31
CA ARG A 41 -3.69 -7.02 40.92
C ARG A 41 -3.68 -6.94 39.39
N LYS A 42 -3.84 -5.75 38.82
CA LYS A 42 -3.58 -5.51 37.40
C LYS A 42 -2.10 -5.16 37.21
N LEU A 43 -1.45 -5.75 36.23
CA LEU A 43 -0.06 -5.53 35.84
C LEU A 43 0.00 -4.58 34.65
N GLN A 44 0.89 -3.59 34.69
CA GLN A 44 1.16 -2.72 33.53
C GLN A 44 2.21 -3.34 32.62
N VAL A 45 1.91 -3.40 31.33
CA VAL A 45 2.79 -3.99 30.30
C VAL A 45 2.79 -3.09 29.06
N ILE A 46 3.89 -3.09 28.33
CA ILE A 46 4.05 -2.39 27.06
C ILE A 46 3.85 -3.42 25.94
N LEU A 47 2.97 -3.14 24.99
CA LEU A 47 2.76 -4.02 23.85
C LEU A 47 3.93 -3.90 22.85
N THR A 48 4.41 -5.02 22.32
CA THR A 48 5.43 -5.03 21.26
C THR A 48 4.79 -5.10 19.88
N THR A 49 3.64 -5.75 19.78
CA THR A 49 2.86 -5.98 18.58
C THR A 49 1.43 -5.46 18.75
N ASP A 50 0.75 -5.19 17.64
CA ASP A 50 -0.68 -4.87 17.66
C ASP A 50 -1.49 -6.10 18.08
N ILE A 51 -2.43 -5.93 19.01
CA ILE A 51 -3.29 -7.02 19.49
C ILE A 51 -4.73 -6.54 19.54
N ASP A 52 -5.59 -7.26 18.82
CA ASP A 52 -7.03 -7.01 18.82
C ASP A 52 -7.59 -7.01 20.25
N LYS A 53 -8.37 -5.98 20.59
CA LYS A 53 -9.00 -5.72 21.91
C LYS A 53 -8.08 -5.19 23.02
N LEU A 54 -6.75 -5.16 22.85
CA LEU A 54 -5.83 -4.60 23.84
C LEU A 54 -5.31 -3.22 23.44
N GLY A 55 -4.79 -3.08 22.22
CA GLY A 55 -4.18 -1.83 21.77
C GLY A 55 -3.16 -2.04 20.65
N LYS A 56 -2.49 -0.95 20.27
CA LYS A 56 -1.42 -0.96 19.28
C LYS A 56 -0.07 -1.24 19.95
N ALA A 57 0.90 -1.65 19.15
CA ALA A 57 2.29 -1.78 19.55
C ALA A 57 2.75 -0.47 20.21
N GLY A 58 3.32 -0.56 21.40
CA GLY A 58 3.89 0.55 22.17
C GLY A 58 2.97 1.12 23.22
N ASP A 59 1.70 0.77 23.21
CA ASP A 59 0.75 1.22 24.22
C ASP A 59 1.07 0.55 25.57
N THR A 60 0.92 1.33 26.65
CA THR A 60 0.99 0.82 28.03
C THR A 60 -0.40 0.39 28.49
N VAL A 61 -0.61 -0.91 28.69
CA VAL A 61 -1.91 -1.49 29.02
C VAL A 61 -1.90 -2.20 30.38
N LYS A 62 -3.04 -2.16 31.08
CA LYS A 62 -3.25 -2.83 32.38
C LYS A 62 -3.92 -4.19 32.17
N VAL A 63 -3.16 -5.28 32.33
CA VAL A 63 -3.62 -6.67 32.10
C VAL A 63 -3.61 -7.50 33.39
N ALA A 64 -4.30 -8.64 33.39
CA ALA A 64 -4.17 -9.61 34.49
C ALA A 64 -2.79 -10.29 34.47
N PRO A 65 -2.15 -10.54 35.63
CA PRO A 65 -0.80 -11.11 35.68
C PRO A 65 -0.74 -12.52 35.10
N GLY A 66 -1.80 -13.32 35.24
CA GLY A 66 -1.91 -14.64 34.62
C GLY A 66 -1.98 -14.56 33.09
N TYR A 67 -2.68 -13.55 32.56
CA TYR A 67 -2.76 -13.33 31.11
C TYR A 67 -1.40 -12.90 30.54
N PHE A 68 -0.66 -12.05 31.25
CA PHE A 68 0.70 -11.69 30.87
C PHE A 68 1.63 -12.92 30.87
N ARG A 69 1.69 -13.66 31.99
CA ARG A 69 2.62 -14.81 32.15
C ARG A 69 2.33 -15.97 31.20
N ASN A 70 1.06 -16.29 30.97
CA ASN A 70 0.69 -17.49 30.22
C ASN A 70 0.52 -17.23 28.72
N HIS A 71 0.20 -15.99 28.32
CA HIS A 71 -0.14 -15.68 26.92
C HIS A 71 0.81 -14.65 26.29
N LEU A 72 0.95 -13.47 26.90
CA LEU A 72 1.68 -12.37 26.27
C LEU A 72 3.20 -12.57 26.31
N MET A 73 3.73 -13.01 27.45
CA MET A 73 5.17 -13.18 27.67
C MET A 73 5.78 -14.31 26.83
N PRO A 74 5.22 -15.54 26.78
CA PRO A 74 5.82 -16.63 26.00
C PRO A 74 5.79 -16.35 24.49
N LYS A 75 4.81 -15.58 24.03
CA LYS A 75 4.65 -15.18 22.63
C LYS A 75 5.37 -13.87 22.27
N LEU A 76 6.06 -13.24 23.24
CA LEU A 76 6.77 -11.97 23.06
C LEU A 76 5.88 -10.81 22.54
N LEU A 77 4.58 -10.82 22.89
CA LEU A 77 3.60 -9.82 22.46
C LEU A 77 3.54 -8.58 23.38
N ALA A 78 4.10 -8.71 24.58
CA ALA A 78 4.20 -7.61 25.54
C ALA A 78 5.39 -7.81 26.48
N VAL A 79 5.88 -6.72 27.03
CA VAL A 79 7.02 -6.65 27.96
C VAL A 79 6.55 -5.91 29.22
N PRO A 80 7.05 -6.22 30.44
CA PRO A 80 6.65 -5.48 31.63
C PRO A 80 7.03 -4.00 31.51
N ASN A 81 6.21 -3.12 32.08
CA ASN A 81 6.48 -1.69 32.10
C ASN A 81 7.60 -1.36 33.10
N ILE A 82 8.84 -1.61 32.69
CA ILE A 82 10.07 -1.23 33.39
C ILE A 82 10.82 -0.25 32.50
N ASP A 83 11.39 0.80 33.07
CA ASP A 83 12.06 1.88 32.34
C ASP A 83 13.09 1.37 31.32
N LYS A 84 13.85 0.33 31.68
CA LYS A 84 14.82 -0.31 30.78
C LYS A 84 14.17 -0.84 29.50
N PHE A 85 13.02 -1.49 29.62
CA PHE A 85 12.32 -2.05 28.46
C PHE A 85 11.63 -0.97 27.63
N ALA A 86 11.07 0.05 28.27
CA ALA A 86 10.52 1.21 27.57
C ALA A 86 11.58 1.91 26.70
N TYR A 87 12.77 2.10 27.25
CA TYR A 87 13.92 2.67 26.55
C TYR A 87 14.33 1.82 25.34
N LEU A 88 14.53 0.52 25.53
CA LEU A 88 14.92 -0.40 24.45
C LEU A 88 13.89 -0.43 23.32
N LEU A 89 12.59 -0.40 23.64
CA LEU A 89 11.54 -0.37 22.63
C LEU A 89 11.57 0.93 21.82
N ALA A 90 11.83 2.07 22.47
CA ALA A 90 11.96 3.35 21.80
C ALA A 90 13.18 3.39 20.86
N GLU A 91 14.31 2.82 21.26
CA GLU A 91 15.49 2.70 20.39
C GLU A 91 15.23 1.78 19.20
N GLN A 92 14.63 0.61 19.43
CA GLN A 92 14.26 -0.31 18.36
C GLN A 92 13.35 0.38 17.35
N ARG A 93 12.32 1.10 17.80
CA ARG A 93 11.42 1.85 16.91
C ARG A 93 12.15 2.84 16.03
N LYS A 94 13.07 3.63 16.58
CA LYS A 94 13.85 4.60 15.80
C LYS A 94 14.67 3.94 14.67
N ILE A 95 15.18 2.73 14.91
CA ILE A 95 15.95 1.97 13.90
C ILE A 95 15.04 1.40 12.81
N TYR A 96 13.84 0.91 13.17
CA TYR A 96 12.93 0.25 12.22
C TYR A 96 11.92 1.19 11.54
N GLN A 97 11.64 2.38 12.09
CA GLN A 97 10.67 3.34 11.55
C GLN A 97 11.09 4.19 10.33
N PRO A 98 12.31 4.17 9.75
CA PRO A 98 12.59 4.98 8.55
C PRO A 98 11.73 4.69 7.30
N THR A 99 10.95 3.60 7.25
CA THR A 99 10.32 3.12 5.99
C THR A 99 8.80 2.96 6.01
N GLU A 100 8.10 3.15 7.14
CA GLU A 100 6.63 3.01 7.17
C GLU A 100 5.89 4.33 6.93
N GLU A 101 6.48 5.46 7.33
CA GLU A 101 5.94 6.80 7.02
C GLU A 101 6.01 7.06 5.51
N THR A 102 7.07 6.62 4.83
CA THR A 102 7.16 6.68 3.36
C THR A 102 6.17 5.78 2.62
N LYS A 103 5.54 4.81 3.30
CA LYS A 103 4.46 3.99 2.70
C LYS A 103 3.07 4.55 2.99
N GLN A 104 2.87 5.19 4.15
CA GLN A 104 1.58 5.81 4.50
C GLN A 104 1.37 7.16 3.81
N ASP A 105 2.43 7.90 3.49
CA ASP A 105 2.35 9.12 2.66
C ASP A 105 2.04 8.83 1.18
N VAL A 106 2.31 7.61 0.70
CA VAL A 106 1.92 7.19 -0.66
C VAL A 106 0.41 6.86 -0.75
N THR A 107 -0.26 6.61 0.37
CA THR A 107 -1.73 6.42 0.42
C THR A 107 -2.55 7.70 0.63
N LEU A 108 -1.89 8.85 0.85
CA LEU A 108 -2.53 10.17 0.84
C LEU A 108 -2.61 10.80 -0.57
N VAL A 109 -2.28 10.02 -1.62
CA VAL A 109 -2.64 10.33 -3.01
C VAL A 109 -4.13 10.04 -3.23
N LYS A 110 -4.98 10.78 -2.50
CA LYS A 110 -6.25 11.22 -3.04
C LYS A 110 -5.94 12.45 -3.89
N GLU A 111 -5.23 12.26 -4.99
CA GLU A 111 -5.52 13.14 -6.13
C GLU A 111 -7.02 13.03 -6.32
N SER A 112 -7.71 14.16 -6.20
CA SER A 112 -9.17 14.18 -6.22
C SER A 112 -9.60 13.46 -7.50
N LYS A 113 -10.69 12.70 -7.48
CA LYS A 113 -11.18 12.01 -8.68
C LYS A 113 -11.26 12.97 -9.89
N GLU A 114 -11.49 14.25 -9.60
CA GLU A 114 -11.49 15.36 -10.55
C GLU A 114 -10.11 15.64 -11.17
N ASP A 115 -9.03 15.62 -10.40
CA ASP A 115 -7.67 15.84 -10.92
C ASP A 115 -7.25 14.69 -11.82
N ILE A 116 -7.53 13.46 -11.40
CA ILE A 116 -7.31 12.27 -12.23
C ILE A 116 -8.13 12.36 -13.53
N MET A 117 -9.38 12.82 -13.47
CA MET A 117 -10.21 13.01 -14.67
C MET A 117 -9.66 14.09 -15.60
N LYS A 118 -9.19 15.24 -15.07
CA LYS A 118 -8.54 16.29 -15.86
C LYS A 118 -7.26 15.77 -16.54
N GLU A 119 -6.50 14.90 -15.89
CA GLU A 119 -5.33 14.27 -16.49
C GLU A 119 -5.70 13.35 -17.65
N TYR A 120 -6.75 12.54 -17.50
CA TYR A 120 -7.26 11.72 -18.59
C TYR A 120 -7.74 12.55 -19.77
N GLU A 121 -8.46 13.65 -19.54
CA GLU A 121 -8.88 14.58 -20.59
C GLU A 121 -7.68 15.19 -21.33
N ARG A 122 -6.67 15.66 -20.58
CA ARG A 122 -5.43 16.21 -21.17
C ARG A 122 -4.68 15.17 -21.99
N ALA A 123 -4.55 13.94 -21.48
CA ALA A 123 -3.94 12.83 -22.21
C ALA A 123 -4.73 12.50 -23.48
N ALA A 124 -6.07 12.55 -23.42
CA ALA A 124 -6.90 12.31 -24.58
C ALA A 124 -6.74 13.36 -25.67
N LEU A 125 -6.68 14.64 -25.29
CA LEU A 125 -6.40 15.73 -26.22
C LEU A 125 -5.02 15.61 -26.87
N ARG A 126 -4.00 15.15 -26.13
CA ARG A 126 -2.65 14.91 -26.69
C ARG A 126 -2.67 13.83 -27.76
N LEU A 127 -3.34 12.72 -27.48
CA LEU A 127 -3.46 11.59 -28.41
C LEU A 127 -4.27 11.96 -29.67
N ASP A 128 -5.32 12.80 -29.52
CA ASP A 128 -6.17 13.17 -30.66
C ASP A 128 -5.50 14.15 -31.63
N LYS A 129 -4.82 15.16 -31.07
CA LYS A 129 -4.14 16.19 -31.87
C LYS A 129 -2.85 15.69 -32.51
N ALA A 130 -2.18 14.72 -31.87
CA ALA A 130 -0.86 14.30 -32.30
C ALA A 130 -0.89 13.26 -33.42
N LYS A 131 0.20 13.27 -34.21
CA LYS A 131 0.49 12.25 -35.22
C LYS A 131 1.77 11.53 -34.80
N LEU A 132 1.69 10.24 -34.52
CA LEU A 132 2.83 9.43 -34.11
C LEU A 132 3.75 9.21 -35.31
N VAL A 133 5.02 9.62 -35.23
CA VAL A 133 5.97 9.48 -36.34
C VAL A 133 7.05 8.48 -36.01
N LEU A 134 7.14 7.39 -36.77
CA LEU A 134 8.13 6.34 -36.60
C LEU A 134 9.17 6.40 -37.72
N ARG A 135 10.46 6.32 -37.37
CA ARG A 135 11.55 6.17 -38.34
C ARG A 135 12.12 4.76 -38.23
N ARG A 136 11.96 3.97 -39.28
CA ARG A 136 12.35 2.55 -39.31
C ARG A 136 13.17 2.22 -40.55
N LEU A 137 14.03 1.22 -40.42
CA LEU A 137 14.86 0.73 -41.53
C LEU A 137 14.02 -0.15 -42.46
N ILE A 138 14.26 -0.01 -43.76
CA ILE A 138 13.62 -0.77 -44.83
C ILE A 138 14.48 -1.99 -45.17
N ASP A 139 13.83 -3.06 -45.62
CA ASP A 139 14.55 -4.16 -46.27
C ASP A 139 15.03 -3.75 -47.66
N VAL A 140 16.32 -3.39 -47.73
CA VAL A 140 16.97 -2.91 -48.96
C VAL A 140 16.87 -3.94 -50.10
N GLN A 141 16.92 -5.24 -49.80
CA GLN A 141 16.81 -6.30 -50.81
C GLN A 141 15.44 -6.28 -51.48
N LYS A 142 14.36 -6.29 -50.69
CA LYS A 142 12.99 -6.25 -51.19
C LYS A 142 12.66 -4.92 -51.86
N ALA A 143 13.23 -3.82 -51.36
CA ALA A 143 13.09 -2.51 -52.00
C ALA A 143 13.80 -2.41 -53.36
N LYS A 144 14.89 -3.17 -53.58
CA LYS A 144 15.60 -3.24 -54.87
C LYS A 144 14.92 -4.17 -55.87
N SER A 145 14.36 -5.28 -55.40
CA SER A 145 13.66 -6.27 -56.23
C SER A 145 12.23 -5.87 -56.60
N ARG A 146 11.79 -4.66 -56.24
CA ARG A 146 10.44 -4.19 -56.55
C ARG A 146 10.24 -4.03 -58.06
N ALA A 147 9.11 -4.49 -58.56
CA ALA A 147 8.78 -4.41 -59.98
C ALA A 147 8.37 -2.99 -60.38
N SER A 148 7.69 -2.27 -59.47
CA SER A 148 7.24 -0.90 -59.70
C SER A 148 7.72 0.05 -58.60
N LYS A 149 7.80 1.35 -58.90
CA LYS A 149 8.10 2.36 -57.87
C LYS A 149 6.94 2.58 -56.88
N ALA A 150 5.76 2.06 -57.19
CA ALA A 150 4.52 2.24 -56.43
C ALA A 150 4.34 1.18 -55.33
N ASP A 151 5.08 0.07 -55.37
CA ASP A 151 4.98 -0.99 -54.36
C ASP A 151 5.39 -0.47 -52.97
N PRO A 152 4.61 -0.76 -51.89
CA PRO A 152 4.91 -0.30 -50.54
C PRO A 152 6.29 -0.78 -50.07
N LEU A 153 7.06 0.12 -49.45
CA LEU A 153 8.37 -0.21 -48.92
C LEU A 153 8.22 -1.05 -47.64
N GLU A 154 8.66 -2.30 -47.69
CA GLU A 154 8.65 -3.20 -46.53
C GLU A 154 9.74 -2.86 -45.52
N LEU A 155 9.38 -2.90 -44.25
CA LEU A 155 10.25 -2.67 -43.12
C LEU A 155 11.06 -3.92 -42.81
N ARG A 156 12.33 -3.71 -42.46
CA ARG A 156 13.21 -4.79 -41.98
C ARG A 156 12.74 -5.38 -40.65
N SER A 157 12.22 -4.52 -39.78
CA SER A 157 11.62 -4.91 -38.51
C SER A 157 10.15 -4.52 -38.53
N VAL A 158 9.27 -5.51 -38.40
CA VAL A 158 7.83 -5.29 -38.32
C VAL A 158 7.49 -4.49 -37.06
N VAL A 159 6.50 -3.60 -37.14
CA VAL A 159 6.03 -2.82 -35.99
C VAL A 159 4.95 -3.60 -35.26
N THR A 160 5.27 -4.06 -34.05
CA THR A 160 4.34 -4.73 -33.13
C THR A 160 3.57 -3.72 -32.27
N LYS A 161 2.54 -4.18 -31.55
CA LYS A 161 1.78 -3.36 -30.59
C LYS A 161 2.68 -2.73 -29.53
N GLU A 162 3.64 -3.49 -29.01
CA GLU A 162 4.58 -3.05 -27.97
C GLU A 162 5.44 -1.88 -28.45
N VAL A 163 5.90 -1.94 -29.69
CA VAL A 163 6.68 -0.85 -30.30
C VAL A 163 5.85 0.43 -30.40
N LEU A 164 4.56 0.32 -30.77
CA LEU A 164 3.65 1.47 -30.80
C LEU A 164 3.45 2.06 -29.40
N VAL A 165 3.20 1.22 -28.39
CA VAL A 165 3.04 1.67 -27.00
C VAL A 165 4.28 2.42 -26.51
N ALA A 166 5.47 1.86 -26.74
CA ALA A 166 6.71 2.50 -26.34
C ALA A 166 6.92 3.88 -27.01
N GLU A 167 6.55 4.00 -28.29
CA GLU A 167 6.68 5.25 -29.03
C GLU A 167 5.62 6.29 -28.64
N ILE A 168 4.41 5.85 -28.27
CA ILE A 168 3.38 6.72 -27.70
C ILE A 168 3.86 7.30 -26.37
N ALA A 169 4.41 6.46 -25.49
CA ALA A 169 4.98 6.92 -24.22
C ALA A 169 6.12 7.92 -24.45
N ARG A 170 7.00 7.64 -25.41
CA ARG A 170 8.15 8.50 -25.72
C ARG A 170 7.79 9.83 -26.37
N GLN A 171 6.83 9.86 -27.30
CA GLN A 171 6.50 11.06 -28.08
C GLN A 171 5.39 11.89 -27.47
N LEU A 172 4.38 11.23 -26.89
CA LEU A 172 3.14 11.86 -26.41
C LEU A 172 3.07 11.93 -24.90
N CYS A 173 4.02 11.29 -24.19
CA CYS A 173 4.06 11.19 -22.73
C CYS A 173 2.76 10.61 -22.15
N VAL A 174 2.16 9.65 -22.86
CA VAL A 174 0.96 8.93 -22.40
C VAL A 174 1.26 7.45 -22.29
N ASN A 175 0.98 6.88 -21.12
CA ASN A 175 1.12 5.46 -20.87
C ASN A 175 -0.18 4.74 -21.23
N ILE A 176 -0.12 3.81 -22.18
CA ILE A 176 -1.27 3.03 -22.65
C ILE A 176 -0.95 1.55 -22.53
N ALA A 177 -1.89 0.77 -22.02
CA ALA A 177 -1.77 -0.69 -22.02
C ALA A 177 -1.87 -1.25 -23.46
N PRO A 178 -1.10 -2.28 -23.82
CA PRO A 178 -1.10 -2.84 -25.18
C PRO A 178 -2.46 -3.43 -25.60
N GLU A 179 -3.30 -3.80 -24.64
CA GLU A 179 -4.67 -4.31 -24.86
C GLU A 179 -5.60 -3.24 -25.44
N ASN A 180 -5.36 -1.98 -25.11
CA ASN A 180 -6.16 -0.85 -25.58
C ASN A 180 -5.86 -0.49 -27.05
N LEU A 181 -4.82 -1.08 -27.66
CA LEU A 181 -4.48 -0.91 -29.07
C LEU A 181 -4.94 -2.11 -29.89
N HIS A 182 -5.94 -1.89 -30.75
CA HIS A 182 -6.43 -2.93 -31.63
C HIS A 182 -5.65 -2.94 -32.95
N LEU A 183 -4.66 -3.83 -33.01
CA LEU A 183 -3.85 -4.10 -34.19
C LEU A 183 -3.98 -5.60 -34.53
N PRO A 184 -4.76 -5.99 -35.55
CA PRO A 184 -4.99 -7.40 -35.88
C PRO A 184 -3.76 -8.07 -36.50
N SER A 185 -3.00 -7.34 -37.32
CA SER A 185 -1.72 -7.79 -37.87
C SER A 185 -0.66 -6.70 -37.68
N PRO A 186 0.59 -7.07 -37.37
CA PRO A 186 1.66 -6.10 -37.17
C PRO A 186 1.97 -5.35 -38.48
N LEU A 187 2.46 -4.11 -38.38
CA LEU A 187 2.66 -3.25 -39.56
C LEU A 187 4.00 -3.53 -40.24
N SER A 188 3.95 -4.03 -41.46
CA SER A 188 5.15 -4.45 -42.22
C SER A 188 5.65 -3.43 -43.24
N ALA A 189 4.87 -2.40 -43.57
CA ALA A 189 5.24 -1.45 -44.62
C ALA A 189 5.30 0.01 -44.12
N VAL A 190 5.99 0.85 -44.88
CA VAL A 190 6.01 2.30 -44.70
C VAL A 190 4.69 2.88 -45.22
N GLY A 191 4.07 3.75 -44.44
CA GLY A 191 2.78 4.34 -44.79
C GLY A 191 2.16 5.17 -43.67
N GLU A 192 0.97 5.68 -43.94
CA GLU A 192 0.10 6.27 -42.93
C GLU A 192 -0.96 5.23 -42.55
N TYR A 193 -1.08 4.98 -41.24
CA TYR A 193 -1.97 3.97 -40.67
C TYR A 193 -2.86 4.62 -39.62
N GLU A 194 -4.12 4.21 -39.57
CA GLU A 194 -5.05 4.58 -38.52
C GLU A 194 -5.26 3.36 -37.62
N VAL A 195 -4.79 3.45 -36.37
CA VAL A 195 -4.84 2.36 -35.41
C VAL A 195 -5.96 2.63 -34.40
N PRO A 196 -7.02 1.82 -34.34
CA PRO A 196 -8.12 2.04 -33.42
C PRO A 196 -7.72 1.79 -31.95
N LEU A 197 -8.15 2.70 -31.08
CA LEU A 197 -8.00 2.64 -29.62
C LEU A 197 -9.30 2.11 -28.99
N ARG A 198 -9.19 1.07 -28.17
CA ARG A 198 -10.26 0.49 -27.36
C ARG A 198 -9.99 0.85 -25.90
N LEU A 199 -10.53 1.97 -25.44
CA LEU A 199 -10.36 2.42 -24.06
C LEU A 199 -11.56 2.05 -23.19
N PRO A 200 -11.36 1.88 -21.87
CA PRO A 200 -12.46 1.65 -20.94
C PRO A 200 -13.39 2.87 -20.87
N ARG A 201 -14.66 2.62 -20.49
CA ARG A 201 -15.72 3.65 -20.37
C ARG A 201 -15.44 4.74 -19.33
N SER A 202 -14.45 4.53 -18.46
CA SER A 202 -14.04 5.51 -17.45
C SER A 202 -13.30 6.71 -18.03
N ILE A 203 -12.72 6.58 -19.22
CA ILE A 203 -11.96 7.66 -19.88
C ILE A 203 -12.92 8.41 -20.82
N PRO A 204 -13.01 9.75 -20.72
CA PRO A 204 -13.85 10.52 -21.62
C PRO A 204 -13.28 10.49 -23.05
N LEU A 205 -14.15 10.25 -24.04
CA LEU A 205 -13.76 10.36 -25.44
C LEU A 205 -13.71 11.85 -25.84
N PRO A 206 -12.76 12.24 -26.70
CA PRO A 206 -12.74 13.59 -27.27
C PRO A 206 -14.02 13.85 -28.08
N GLU A 207 -14.50 15.10 -28.04
CA GLU A 207 -15.80 15.50 -28.59
C GLU A 207 -15.96 15.13 -30.08
N GLY A 208 -17.11 14.55 -30.43
CA GLY A 208 -17.51 14.31 -31.82
C GLY A 208 -17.00 13.02 -32.48
N LYS A 209 -16.28 12.14 -31.77
CA LYS A 209 -15.78 10.87 -32.33
C LYS A 209 -16.44 9.65 -31.68
N ILE A 210 -17.08 8.83 -32.51
CA ILE A 210 -17.69 7.55 -32.10
C ILE A 210 -16.61 6.47 -31.91
N ASN A 211 -15.62 6.45 -32.81
CA ASN A 211 -14.46 5.56 -32.74
C ASN A 211 -13.20 6.41 -32.70
N TRP A 212 -12.31 6.12 -31.76
CA TRP A 212 -11.06 6.85 -31.63
C TRP A 212 -9.90 6.07 -32.25
N SER A 213 -9.22 6.68 -33.22
CA SER A 213 -8.07 6.09 -33.90
C SER A 213 -6.84 6.99 -33.79
N LEU A 214 -5.70 6.38 -33.47
CA LEU A 214 -4.39 7.02 -33.47
C LEU A 214 -3.83 7.08 -34.89
N LYS A 215 -3.40 8.26 -35.32
CA LYS A 215 -2.72 8.46 -36.61
C LYS A 215 -1.23 8.14 -36.48
N VAL A 216 -0.80 7.07 -37.14
CA VAL A 216 0.60 6.61 -37.15
C VAL A 216 1.19 6.81 -38.54
N LYS A 217 2.31 7.51 -38.63
CA LYS A 217 3.10 7.67 -39.86
C LYS A 217 4.43 6.97 -39.71
N ILE A 218 4.63 5.92 -40.48
CA ILE A 218 5.91 5.26 -40.60
C ILE A 218 6.67 5.91 -41.75
N ARG A 219 7.92 6.31 -41.48
CA ARG A 219 8.86 6.84 -42.46
C ARG A 219 10.10 5.94 -42.50
N SER A 220 10.73 5.91 -43.66
CA SER A 220 12.06 5.37 -43.82
C SER A 220 13.06 6.18 -43.00
N ARG A 221 13.99 5.50 -42.34
CA ARG A 221 15.18 6.12 -41.75
C ARG A 221 16.21 6.41 -42.83
#